data_AF-A0A6L3II39-F1
#
_entry.id   AF-A0A6L3II39-F1
#
_cell.length_a   1.000
_cell.length_b   1.000
_cell.length_c   1.000
_cell.angle_alpha   90.00
_cell.angle_beta   90.00
_cell.angle_gamma   90.00
#
_symmetry.space_group_name_H-M   'P 1'
#
loop_
_entity.id
_entity.type
_entity.pdbx_description
1 polymer ?
#
loop_
_entity_poly.entity_id
_entity_poly.type
_entity_poly.pdbx_seq_one_letter_code
_entity_poly.pdbx_strand_id
1 'polypeptide(L)'
;MNYQHKFKEEEIPYGILKKFGLTREMIGELPQSVLQQVCDGYRSPVLPIHITDEGGNIIQGRTRFALVRTETREADILFYPVLAQSRLEQFSEANCQKLEAGKAVMATMTDADGRQVQAFHQIDEGTGQILSVPTPVIGRNLQYFCDYFELSNAELNCLQNGEPLTLVDEGSMLTLGIDLHDPTGIRIGIGDERQWREQNKKGLKKYNFGCFGCWVMDEQGNLDYVEEKEYSEEMWEEERGRQIENEELRMMNEKLGTERFYPEETLVEKVQSGVFGWLGYVTHHSKAWKQEYERYCRLRELPMNDGTAEKFLQMKQEELEDAIANGDA
;
A
#
# COMPACT_ATOMS: atom_id res chain seq x y z
N MET A 1 8.33 8.04 -23.28
CA MET A 1 7.26 7.03 -23.45
C MET A 1 6.79 6.69 -22.04
N ASN A 2 5.95 7.51 -21.40
CA ASN A 2 4.49 7.68 -21.50
C ASN A 2 3.70 6.66 -20.64
N TYR A 3 3.22 7.15 -19.49
CA TYR A 3 2.24 6.60 -18.53
C TYR A 3 2.56 5.24 -17.90
N GLN A 4 3.20 5.29 -16.72
CA GLN A 4 3.19 4.18 -15.77
C GLN A 4 1.73 3.92 -15.33
N HIS A 5 1.33 2.66 -15.38
CA HIS A 5 -0.01 2.12 -15.18
C HIS A 5 -0.58 2.37 -13.78
N LYS A 6 -0.99 3.61 -13.48
CA LYS A 6 -1.86 3.85 -12.32
C LYS A 6 -3.28 3.42 -12.64
N PHE A 7 -3.90 2.69 -11.73
CA PHE A 7 -5.32 2.38 -11.73
C PHE A 7 -6.02 3.42 -10.87
N LYS A 8 -7.23 3.82 -11.26
CA LYS A 8 -8.13 4.51 -10.35
C LYS A 8 -8.85 3.48 -9.49
N GLU A 9 -9.32 3.89 -8.32
CA GLU A 9 -10.09 3.02 -7.44
C GLU A 9 -11.36 2.51 -8.13
N GLU A 10 -12.00 3.34 -8.96
CA GLU A 10 -13.18 2.96 -9.76
C GLU A 10 -12.87 1.89 -10.83
N GLU A 11 -11.59 1.73 -11.21
CA GLU A 11 -11.16 0.69 -12.16
C GLU A 11 -10.96 -0.67 -11.48
N ILE A 12 -10.99 -0.76 -10.14
CA ILE A 12 -10.77 -2.03 -9.43
C ILE A 12 -11.89 -3.02 -9.81
N PRO A 13 -11.55 -4.24 -10.31
CA PRO A 13 -12.55 -5.24 -10.69
C PRO A 13 -13.23 -5.93 -9.48
N TYR A 14 -14.01 -5.18 -8.70
CA TYR A 14 -14.70 -5.68 -7.50
C TYR A 14 -15.60 -6.90 -7.76
N GLY A 15 -16.16 -7.03 -8.96
CA GLY A 15 -16.94 -8.20 -9.36
C GLY A 15 -16.14 -9.50 -9.39
N ILE A 16 -14.83 -9.42 -9.65
CA ILE A 16 -13.92 -10.58 -9.60
C ILE A 16 -13.56 -10.86 -8.14
N LEU A 17 -13.12 -9.85 -7.38
CA LEU A 17 -12.77 -9.98 -5.96
C LEU A 17 -13.90 -10.59 -5.13
N LYS A 18 -15.14 -10.17 -5.39
CA LYS A 18 -16.33 -10.67 -4.69
C LYS A 18 -16.53 -12.18 -4.85
N LYS A 19 -16.14 -12.77 -5.99
CA LYS A 19 -16.23 -14.22 -6.22
C LYS A 19 -15.29 -15.02 -5.31
N PHE A 20 -14.27 -14.35 -4.76
CA PHE A 20 -13.31 -14.91 -3.80
C PHE A 20 -13.57 -14.42 -2.37
N GLY A 21 -14.74 -13.84 -2.11
CA GLY A 21 -15.13 -13.38 -0.77
C GLY A 21 -14.58 -12.03 -0.35
N LEU A 22 -13.95 -11.28 -1.27
CA LEU A 22 -13.43 -9.93 -1.03
C LEU A 22 -14.42 -8.90 -1.58
N THR A 23 -15.26 -8.31 -0.71
CA THR A 23 -16.28 -7.36 -1.14
C THR A 23 -15.70 -5.98 -1.45
N ARG A 24 -16.50 -5.11 -2.09
CA ARG A 24 -16.09 -3.72 -2.35
C ARG A 24 -15.84 -2.97 -1.04
N GLU A 25 -16.68 -3.21 -0.04
CA GLU A 25 -16.60 -2.63 1.29
C GLU A 25 -15.29 -3.05 1.96
N MET A 26 -14.99 -4.35 2.00
CA MET A 26 -13.75 -4.87 2.58
C MET A 26 -12.51 -4.25 1.92
N ILE A 27 -12.49 -4.17 0.58
CA ILE A 27 -11.35 -3.61 -0.15
C ILE A 27 -11.23 -2.11 0.10
N GLY A 28 -12.34 -1.36 0.06
CA GLY A 28 -12.36 0.08 0.34
C GLY A 28 -11.94 0.45 1.77
N GLU A 29 -11.95 -0.51 2.70
CA GLU A 29 -11.52 -0.33 4.08
C GLU A 29 -10.07 -0.73 4.35
N LEU A 30 -9.35 -1.24 3.34
CA LEU A 30 -7.91 -1.38 3.45
C LEU A 30 -7.29 0.00 3.73
N PRO A 31 -6.22 0.08 4.54
CA PRO A 31 -5.53 1.35 4.78
C PRO A 31 -5.19 2.08 3.49
N GLN A 32 -5.34 3.40 3.47
CA GLN A 32 -5.14 4.21 2.26
C GLN A 32 -3.78 3.98 1.60
N SER A 33 -2.73 3.78 2.39
CA SER A 33 -1.40 3.43 1.89
C SER A 33 -1.38 2.11 1.10
N VAL A 34 -2.14 1.11 1.55
CA VAL A 34 -2.30 -0.17 0.85
C VAL A 34 -3.10 0.00 -0.43
N LEU A 35 -4.24 0.71 -0.38
CA LEU A 35 -5.05 0.97 -1.57
C LEU A 35 -4.24 1.71 -2.64
N GLN A 36 -3.47 2.72 -2.24
CA GLN A 36 -2.59 3.45 -3.14
C GLN A 36 -1.53 2.55 -3.77
N GLN A 37 -0.91 1.66 -2.98
CA GLN A 37 0.04 0.67 -3.50
C GLN A 37 -0.61 -0.26 -4.52
N VAL A 38 -1.80 -0.81 -4.21
CA VAL A 38 -2.53 -1.67 -5.15
C VAL A 38 -2.84 -0.92 -6.45
N CYS A 39 -3.28 0.34 -6.36
CA CYS A 39 -3.55 1.19 -7.51
C CYS A 39 -2.29 1.59 -8.30
N ASP A 40 -1.12 1.61 -7.65
CA ASP A 40 0.17 1.80 -8.29
C ASP A 40 0.73 0.49 -8.91
N GLY A 41 -0.04 -0.60 -8.86
CA GLY A 41 0.28 -1.89 -9.47
C GLY A 41 1.04 -2.85 -8.54
N TYR A 42 1.20 -2.52 -7.26
CA TYR A 42 1.79 -3.41 -6.27
C TYR A 42 0.80 -4.50 -5.84
N ARG A 43 1.34 -5.55 -5.23
CA ARG A 43 0.54 -6.62 -4.66
C ARG A 43 -0.09 -6.15 -3.35
N SER A 44 -1.32 -6.59 -3.10
CA SER A 44 -1.98 -6.41 -1.80
C SER A 44 -1.20 -7.12 -0.67
N PRO A 45 -1.53 -6.83 0.60
CA PRO A 45 -1.28 -7.74 1.71
C PRO A 45 -1.89 -9.12 1.44
N VAL A 46 -1.50 -10.11 2.23
CA VAL A 46 -2.11 -11.43 2.17
C VAL A 46 -3.48 -11.38 2.85
N LEU A 47 -4.53 -11.54 2.05
CA LEU A 47 -5.92 -11.49 2.48
C LEU A 47 -6.55 -12.89 2.49
N PRO A 48 -7.53 -13.15 3.39
CA PRO A 48 -8.34 -14.35 3.33
C PRO A 48 -9.22 -14.31 2.08
N ILE A 49 -9.37 -15.46 1.45
CA ILE A 49 -10.31 -15.68 0.38
C ILE A 49 -11.13 -16.93 0.66
N HIS A 50 -12.36 -16.94 0.18
CA HIS A 50 -13.19 -18.13 0.20
C HIS A 50 -13.93 -18.29 -1.11
N ILE A 51 -14.08 -19.54 -1.53
CA ILE A 51 -14.74 -19.91 -2.78
C ILE A 51 -15.80 -20.95 -2.43
N THR A 52 -17.02 -20.73 -2.90
CA THR A 52 -18.07 -21.76 -2.83
C THR A 52 -17.98 -22.65 -4.06
N ASP A 53 -17.73 -23.94 -3.88
CA ASP A 53 -17.70 -24.90 -4.99
C ASP A 53 -19.12 -25.23 -5.51
N GLU A 54 -19.21 -26.01 -6.59
CA GLU A 54 -20.49 -26.42 -7.20
C GLU A 54 -21.39 -27.23 -6.23
N GLY A 55 -20.80 -27.86 -5.21
CA GLY A 55 -21.50 -28.62 -4.18
C GLY A 55 -21.96 -27.79 -2.98
N GLY A 56 -21.63 -26.49 -2.95
CA GLY A 56 -21.92 -25.60 -1.82
C GLY A 56 -20.91 -25.67 -0.68
N ASN A 57 -19.77 -26.37 -0.85
CA ASN A 57 -18.71 -26.37 0.15
C ASN A 57 -17.89 -25.08 0.04
N ILE A 58 -17.46 -24.57 1.20
CA ILE A 58 -16.61 -23.38 1.27
C ILE A 58 -15.15 -23.82 1.34
N ILE A 59 -14.40 -23.47 0.30
CA ILE A 59 -12.94 -23.64 0.24
C ILE A 59 -12.31 -22.35 0.74
N GLN A 60 -11.55 -22.45 1.83
CA GLN A 60 -10.82 -21.33 2.42
C GLN A 60 -9.39 -21.28 1.87
N GLY A 61 -8.85 -20.08 1.71
CA GLY A 61 -7.49 -19.86 1.27
C GLY A 61 -6.98 -18.47 1.62
N ARG A 62 -5.75 -18.18 1.25
CA ARG A 62 -5.17 -16.84 1.37
C ARG A 62 -4.46 -16.47 0.07
N THR A 63 -4.45 -15.19 -0.24
CA THR A 63 -3.81 -14.70 -1.46
C THR A 63 -3.36 -13.24 -1.32
N ARG A 64 -2.32 -12.86 -2.04
CA ARG A 64 -2.17 -11.47 -2.48
C ARG A 64 -2.85 -11.32 -3.84
N PHE A 65 -3.27 -10.12 -4.21
CA PHE A 65 -3.68 -9.82 -5.58
C PHE A 65 -2.95 -8.57 -6.11
N ALA A 66 -2.85 -8.44 -7.43
CA ALA A 66 -2.39 -7.21 -8.08
C ALA A 66 -3.30 -6.85 -9.25
N LEU A 67 -3.43 -5.55 -9.52
CA LEU A 67 -4.13 -5.06 -10.69
C LEU A 67 -3.22 -5.18 -11.93
N VAL A 68 -3.80 -5.64 -13.03
CA VAL A 68 -3.12 -5.71 -14.32
C VAL A 68 -4.00 -5.10 -15.40
N ARG A 69 -3.38 -4.68 -16.52
CA ARG A 69 -4.13 -4.27 -17.70
C ARG A 69 -4.11 -5.40 -18.73
N THR A 70 -5.29 -5.76 -19.22
CA THR A 70 -5.44 -6.70 -20.34
C THR A 70 -4.91 -6.09 -21.64
N GLU A 71 -4.84 -6.89 -22.71
CA GLU A 71 -4.51 -6.39 -24.05
C GLU A 71 -5.49 -5.31 -24.54
N THR A 72 -6.75 -5.38 -24.10
CA THR A 72 -7.80 -4.36 -24.37
C THR A 72 -7.70 -3.13 -23.47
N ARG A 73 -6.69 -3.06 -22.59
CA ARG A 73 -6.44 -2.01 -21.57
C ARG A 73 -7.44 -1.96 -20.42
N GLU A 74 -8.33 -2.92 -20.33
CA GLU A 74 -9.24 -3.08 -19.20
C GLU A 74 -8.47 -3.54 -17.96
N ALA A 75 -8.94 -3.12 -16.78
CA ALA A 75 -8.37 -3.57 -15.53
C ALA A 75 -8.82 -5.00 -15.23
N ASP A 76 -7.88 -5.83 -14.80
CA ASP A 76 -8.10 -7.22 -14.38
C ASP A 76 -7.23 -7.52 -13.15
N ILE A 77 -7.35 -8.72 -12.58
CA ILE A 77 -6.73 -9.10 -11.32
C ILE A 77 -5.91 -10.38 -11.50
N LEU A 78 -4.66 -10.34 -11.05
CA LEU A 78 -3.84 -11.52 -10.85
C LEU A 78 -3.80 -11.89 -9.36
N PHE A 79 -4.12 -13.14 -9.06
CA PHE A 79 -4.01 -13.71 -7.73
C PHE A 79 -2.68 -14.45 -7.55
N TYR A 80 -2.07 -14.25 -6.39
CA TYR A 80 -0.86 -14.90 -5.92
C TYR A 80 -1.25 -15.74 -4.69
N PRO A 81 -1.64 -17.01 -4.88
CA PRO A 81 -2.10 -17.85 -3.79
C PRO A 81 -0.96 -18.20 -2.84
N VAL A 82 -1.27 -18.27 -1.55
CA VAL A 82 -0.34 -18.79 -0.53
C VAL A 82 -0.14 -20.29 -0.78
N LEU A 83 1.11 -20.69 -0.98
CA LEU A 83 1.49 -22.08 -1.20
C LEU A 83 1.64 -22.82 0.13
N ALA A 84 1.25 -24.09 0.16
CA ALA A 84 1.53 -24.96 1.30
C ALA A 84 3.03 -25.19 1.52
N GLN A 85 3.81 -25.18 0.42
CA GLN A 85 5.26 -25.27 0.45
C GLN A 85 5.85 -24.54 -0.76
N SER A 86 6.94 -23.81 -0.53
CA SER A 86 7.73 -23.18 -1.59
C SER A 86 8.37 -24.23 -2.50
N ARG A 87 8.35 -24.01 -3.82
CA ARG A 87 8.96 -24.90 -4.81
C ARG A 87 10.45 -24.62 -4.91
N LEU A 88 11.25 -25.39 -4.17
CA LEU A 88 12.69 -25.18 -4.02
C LEU A 88 13.56 -26.22 -4.75
N GLU A 89 12.95 -27.12 -5.52
CA GLU A 89 13.60 -28.30 -6.09
C GLU A 89 14.74 -27.96 -7.07
N GLN A 90 14.71 -26.75 -7.64
CA GLN A 90 15.72 -26.26 -8.57
C GLN A 90 16.97 -25.65 -7.87
N PHE A 91 16.93 -25.45 -6.55
CA PHE A 91 18.01 -24.82 -5.80
C PHE A 91 18.89 -25.85 -5.08
N SER A 92 20.14 -25.49 -4.85
CA SER A 92 21.03 -26.28 -3.99
C SER A 92 20.57 -26.21 -2.52
N GLU A 93 20.93 -27.19 -1.71
CA GLU A 93 20.59 -27.24 -0.28
C GLU A 93 21.00 -25.95 0.46
N ALA A 94 22.20 -25.43 0.17
CA ALA A 94 22.68 -24.17 0.74
C ALA A 94 21.83 -22.96 0.33
N ASN A 95 21.34 -22.94 -0.91
CA ASN A 95 20.45 -21.87 -1.37
C ASN A 95 19.04 -22.02 -0.80
N CYS A 96 18.53 -23.26 -0.63
CA CYS A 96 17.27 -23.50 0.06
C CYS A 96 17.28 -22.92 1.48
N GLN A 97 18.32 -23.21 2.26
CA GLN A 97 18.45 -22.68 3.63
C GLN A 97 18.47 -21.15 3.67
N LYS A 98 19.14 -20.50 2.70
CA LYS A 98 19.16 -19.04 2.59
C LYS A 98 17.79 -18.47 2.21
N LEU A 99 17.13 -19.07 1.23
CA LEU A 99 15.79 -18.67 0.77
C LEU A 99 14.75 -18.81 1.89
N GLU A 100 14.77 -19.93 2.62
CA GLU A 100 13.90 -20.18 3.78
C GLU A 100 14.18 -19.21 4.94
N ALA A 101 15.41 -18.70 5.06
CA ALA A 101 15.77 -17.62 5.97
C ALA A 101 15.41 -16.21 5.45
N GLY A 102 14.65 -16.11 4.36
CA GLY A 102 14.20 -14.84 3.76
C GLY A 102 15.27 -14.09 2.95
N LYS A 103 16.43 -14.70 2.70
CA LYS A 103 17.54 -14.07 1.98
C LYS A 103 17.39 -14.23 0.47
N ALA A 104 17.84 -13.23 -0.28
CA ALA A 104 18.01 -13.36 -1.71
C ALA A 104 19.22 -14.26 -2.03
N VAL A 105 19.13 -15.04 -3.10
CA VAL A 105 20.23 -15.89 -3.59
C VAL A 105 20.41 -15.69 -5.10
N MET A 106 21.65 -15.82 -5.58
CA MET A 106 21.91 -15.91 -7.00
C MET A 106 21.86 -17.37 -7.47
N ALA A 107 21.07 -17.63 -8.51
CA ALA A 107 21.03 -18.91 -9.18
C ALA A 107 20.65 -18.74 -10.66
N THR A 108 20.70 -19.84 -11.41
CA THR A 108 20.30 -19.84 -12.82
C THR A 108 18.78 -19.98 -12.93
N MET A 109 18.17 -19.20 -13.82
CA MET A 109 16.78 -19.37 -14.26
C MET A 109 16.70 -19.55 -15.78
N THR A 110 15.62 -20.14 -16.24
CA THR A 110 15.27 -20.19 -17.66
C THR A 110 14.41 -18.98 -18.02
N ASP A 111 14.87 -18.18 -18.98
CA ASP A 111 14.11 -17.03 -19.50
C ASP A 111 13.00 -17.46 -20.49
N ALA A 112 12.23 -16.49 -21.00
CA ALA A 112 11.13 -16.74 -21.94
C ALA A 112 11.58 -17.38 -23.27
N ASP A 113 12.85 -17.21 -23.65
CA ASP A 113 13.45 -17.80 -24.86
C ASP A 113 14.10 -19.18 -24.58
N GLY A 114 13.98 -19.70 -23.35
CA GLY A 114 14.59 -20.96 -22.94
C GLY A 114 16.10 -20.85 -22.63
N ARG A 115 16.65 -19.63 -22.51
CA ARG A 115 18.07 -19.44 -22.19
C ARG A 115 18.28 -19.49 -20.69
N GLN A 116 19.41 -20.05 -20.30
CA GLN A 116 19.88 -20.05 -18.91
C GLN A 116 20.55 -18.71 -18.60
N VAL A 117 19.96 -17.95 -17.68
CA VAL A 117 20.45 -16.64 -17.23
C VAL A 117 20.64 -16.63 -15.71
N GLN A 118 21.59 -15.84 -15.22
CA GLN A 118 21.72 -15.61 -13.77
C GLN A 118 20.63 -14.66 -13.28
N ALA A 119 20.05 -14.96 -12.12
CA ALA A 119 19.01 -14.18 -11.49
C ALA A 119 19.17 -14.17 -9.98
N PHE A 120 18.63 -13.12 -9.36
CA PHE A 120 18.33 -13.09 -7.94
C PHE A 120 16.98 -13.78 -7.70
N HIS A 121 16.94 -14.60 -6.67
CA HIS A 121 15.75 -15.31 -6.22
C HIS A 121 15.49 -15.00 -4.75
N GLN A 122 14.23 -14.79 -4.38
CA GLN A 122 13.81 -14.60 -2.99
C GLN A 122 12.42 -15.21 -2.80
N ILE A 123 12.15 -15.78 -1.62
CA ILE A 123 10.78 -16.19 -1.27
C ILE A 123 9.97 -14.95 -0.88
N ASP A 124 8.77 -14.80 -1.44
CA ASP A 124 7.74 -13.93 -0.86
C ASP A 124 7.20 -14.61 0.40
N GLU A 125 7.63 -14.13 1.56
CA GLU A 125 7.30 -14.70 2.87
C GLU A 125 5.79 -14.86 3.08
N GLY A 126 4.99 -13.97 2.50
CA GLY A 126 3.54 -14.02 2.62
C GLY A 126 2.89 -15.12 1.78
N THR A 127 3.49 -15.53 0.66
CA THR A 127 2.87 -16.49 -0.27
C THR A 127 3.66 -17.77 -0.48
N GLY A 128 4.91 -17.84 -0.03
CA GLY A 128 5.83 -18.95 -0.33
C GLY A 128 6.26 -19.02 -1.80
N GLN A 129 5.92 -18.02 -2.62
CA GLN A 129 6.28 -18.01 -4.03
C GLN A 129 7.71 -17.49 -4.24
N ILE A 130 8.38 -17.99 -5.27
CA ILE A 130 9.73 -17.54 -5.63
C ILE A 130 9.64 -16.32 -6.55
N LEU A 131 10.08 -15.17 -6.06
CA LEU A 131 10.37 -13.99 -6.86
C LEU A 131 11.71 -14.21 -7.56
N SER A 132 11.77 -13.93 -8.86
CA SER A 132 12.99 -14.08 -9.66
C SER A 132 13.19 -12.86 -10.54
N VAL A 133 14.37 -12.24 -10.43
CA VAL A 133 14.72 -11.05 -11.22
C VAL A 133 16.11 -11.24 -11.83
N PRO A 134 16.29 -11.09 -13.16
CA PRO A 134 17.59 -11.23 -13.80
C PRO A 134 18.65 -10.33 -13.17
N THR A 135 19.86 -10.86 -12.97
CA THR A 135 20.97 -10.15 -12.32
C THR A 135 21.27 -8.78 -12.93
N PRO A 136 21.24 -8.57 -14.27
CA PRO A 136 21.51 -7.26 -14.85
C PRO A 136 20.55 -6.15 -14.40
N VAL A 137 19.29 -6.50 -14.09
CA VAL A 137 18.27 -5.52 -13.66
C VAL A 137 18.62 -5.00 -12.26
N ILE A 138 18.83 -5.90 -11.31
CA ILE A 138 19.21 -5.54 -9.94
C ILE A 138 20.63 -4.96 -9.89
N GLY A 139 21.55 -5.53 -10.66
CA GLY A 139 22.95 -5.10 -10.71
C GLY A 139 23.11 -3.64 -11.13
N ARG A 140 22.26 -3.14 -12.06
CA ARG A 140 22.25 -1.72 -12.44
C ARG A 140 21.87 -0.81 -11.27
N ASN A 141 20.85 -1.19 -10.50
CA ASN A 141 20.39 -0.43 -9.33
C ASN A 141 21.41 -0.53 -8.19
N LEU A 142 22.01 -1.70 -8.00
CA LEU A 142 23.04 -1.92 -6.99
C LEU A 142 24.28 -1.06 -7.24
N GLN A 143 24.69 -0.92 -8.51
CA GLN A 143 25.82 -0.06 -8.87
C GLN A 143 25.60 1.39 -8.46
N TYR A 144 24.37 1.91 -8.56
CA TYR A 144 24.06 3.28 -8.09
C TYR A 144 24.38 3.43 -6.60
N PHE A 145 23.99 2.46 -5.78
CA PHE A 145 24.29 2.49 -4.34
C PHE A 145 25.76 2.23 -4.03
N CYS A 146 26.44 1.38 -4.81
CA CYS A 146 27.88 1.21 -4.71
C CYS A 146 28.64 2.52 -4.94
N ASP A 147 28.25 3.28 -5.97
CA ASP A 147 28.89 4.56 -6.29
C ASP A 147 28.53 5.63 -5.26
N TYR A 148 27.26 5.67 -4.82
CA TYR A 148 26.77 6.68 -3.87
C TYR A 148 27.39 6.52 -2.47
N PHE A 149 27.48 5.29 -1.96
CA PHE A 149 28.02 4.99 -0.63
C PHE A 149 29.50 4.57 -0.64
N GLU A 150 30.16 4.62 -1.81
CA GLU A 150 31.55 4.19 -2.01
C GLU A 150 31.84 2.76 -1.50
N LEU A 151 30.92 1.83 -1.78
CA LEU A 151 31.00 0.45 -1.28
C LEU A 151 32.20 -0.29 -1.85
N SER A 152 32.90 -1.00 -0.96
CA SER A 152 33.96 -1.92 -1.34
C SER A 152 33.42 -3.16 -2.06
N ASN A 153 34.31 -3.86 -2.77
CA ASN A 153 33.96 -5.15 -3.37
C ASN A 153 33.51 -6.19 -2.34
N ALA A 154 33.99 -6.12 -1.09
CA ALA A 154 33.57 -7.04 -0.04
C ALA A 154 32.12 -6.78 0.36
N GLU A 155 31.74 -5.52 0.51
CA GLU A 155 30.38 -5.09 0.83
C GLU A 155 29.38 -5.40 -0.30
N LEU A 156 29.78 -5.15 -1.55
CA LEU A 156 29.01 -5.57 -2.72
C LEU A 156 28.78 -7.09 -2.72
N ASN A 157 29.81 -7.88 -2.42
CA ASN A 157 29.69 -9.33 -2.34
C ASN A 157 28.75 -9.76 -1.19
N CYS A 158 28.72 -9.06 -0.06
CA CYS A 158 27.76 -9.32 1.02
C CYS A 158 26.32 -9.15 0.53
N LEU A 159 26.04 -8.03 -0.14
CA LEU A 159 24.71 -7.72 -0.69
C LEU A 159 24.26 -8.75 -1.72
N GLN A 160 25.14 -9.11 -2.66
CA GLN A 160 24.84 -10.12 -3.68
C GLN A 160 24.58 -11.52 -3.11
N ASN A 161 25.11 -11.80 -1.91
CA ASN A 161 24.87 -13.05 -1.18
C ASN A 161 23.61 -13.03 -0.30
N GLY A 162 22.82 -11.94 -0.37
CA GLY A 162 21.57 -11.77 0.36
C GLY A 162 21.73 -11.26 1.79
N GLU A 163 22.93 -10.81 2.17
CA GLU A 163 23.16 -10.20 3.48
C GLU A 163 22.92 -8.68 3.40
N PRO A 164 22.12 -8.11 4.30
CA PRO A 164 21.99 -6.66 4.39
C PRO A 164 23.30 -6.02 4.90
N LEU A 165 23.52 -4.78 4.51
CA LEU A 165 24.71 -4.00 4.87
C LEU A 165 24.27 -2.76 5.64
N THR A 166 24.76 -2.61 6.87
CA THR A 166 24.55 -1.40 7.68
C THR A 166 25.70 -0.41 7.47
N LEU A 167 25.35 0.83 7.16
CA LEU A 167 26.25 1.96 6.93
C LEU A 167 25.87 3.14 7.82
N VAL A 168 26.77 4.12 7.91
CA VAL A 168 26.49 5.43 8.51
C VAL A 168 26.59 6.48 7.42
N ASP A 169 25.49 7.20 7.17
CA ASP A 169 25.39 8.27 6.18
C ASP A 169 24.81 9.52 6.83
N GLU A 170 25.47 10.67 6.66
CA GLU A 170 25.09 11.95 7.27
C GLU A 170 24.74 11.89 8.77
N GLY A 171 25.40 11.01 9.53
CA GLY A 171 25.16 10.81 10.97
C GLY A 171 23.93 9.94 11.30
N SER A 172 23.26 9.39 10.29
CA SER A 172 22.18 8.41 10.44
C SER A 172 22.68 7.00 10.12
N MET A 173 22.21 6.02 10.89
CA MET A 173 22.45 4.61 10.57
C MET A 173 21.42 4.14 9.54
N LEU A 174 21.89 3.58 8.44
CA LEU A 174 21.06 3.05 7.35
C LEU A 174 21.45 1.60 7.09
N THR A 175 20.49 0.77 6.73
CA THR A 175 20.74 -0.59 6.27
C THR A 175 20.16 -0.76 4.87
N LEU A 176 20.98 -1.26 3.95
CA LEU A 176 20.57 -1.61 2.59
C LEU A 176 20.59 -3.13 2.38
N GLY A 177 19.71 -3.65 1.54
CA GLY A 177 19.71 -5.07 1.22
C GLY A 177 18.89 -5.36 -0.03
N ILE A 178 19.14 -6.52 -0.65
CA ILE A 178 18.31 -7.00 -1.76
C ILE A 178 16.94 -7.41 -1.20
N ASP A 179 15.89 -6.83 -1.76
CA ASP A 179 14.50 -7.16 -1.44
C ASP A 179 13.68 -7.08 -2.74
N LEU A 180 13.28 -8.23 -3.27
CA LEU A 180 12.57 -8.32 -4.54
C LEU A 180 11.09 -7.92 -4.44
N HIS A 181 10.60 -7.58 -3.25
CA HIS A 181 9.30 -6.90 -3.09
C HIS A 181 9.41 -5.40 -3.35
N ASP A 182 10.60 -4.83 -3.12
CA ASP A 182 10.85 -3.43 -3.42
C ASP A 182 10.84 -3.26 -4.95
N PRO A 183 10.17 -2.22 -5.49
CA PRO A 183 10.13 -1.97 -6.94
C PRO A 183 11.52 -1.82 -7.58
N THR A 184 12.53 -1.41 -6.81
CA THR A 184 13.92 -1.31 -7.28
C THR A 184 14.70 -2.61 -7.09
N GLY A 185 14.13 -3.57 -6.35
CA GLY A 185 14.77 -4.80 -5.90
C GLY A 185 15.81 -4.60 -4.79
N ILE A 186 15.93 -3.37 -4.26
CA ILE A 186 16.87 -2.99 -3.20
C ILE A 186 16.13 -2.12 -2.20
N ARG A 187 16.09 -2.56 -0.95
CA ARG A 187 15.44 -1.81 0.13
C ARG A 187 16.48 -1.10 1.00
N ILE A 188 16.25 0.18 1.26
CA ILE A 188 16.99 0.97 2.24
C ILE A 188 16.08 1.29 3.42
N GLY A 189 16.56 1.01 4.62
CA GLY A 189 15.86 1.27 5.87
C GLY A 189 16.72 2.04 6.85
N ILE A 190 16.12 3.01 7.55
CA ILE A 190 16.79 3.65 8.69
C ILE A 190 16.92 2.62 9.82
N GLY A 191 18.10 2.56 10.43
CA GLY A 191 18.39 1.67 11.54
C GLY A 191 19.38 0.56 11.21
N ASP A 192 19.56 -0.33 12.19
CA ASP A 192 20.39 -1.52 12.07
C ASP A 192 19.71 -2.65 11.29
N GLU A 193 20.43 -3.76 11.11
CA GLU A 193 19.94 -4.94 10.40
C GLU A 193 18.64 -5.51 11.02
N ARG A 194 18.52 -5.51 12.36
CA ARG A 194 17.33 -6.02 13.03
C ARG A 194 16.12 -5.17 12.66
N GLN A 195 16.27 -3.85 12.75
CA GLN A 195 15.22 -2.91 12.36
C GLN A 195 14.87 -3.01 10.87
N TRP A 196 15.86 -3.26 10.01
CA TRP A 196 15.63 -3.49 8.57
C TRP A 196 14.86 -4.79 8.31
N ARG A 197 15.13 -5.87 9.04
CA ARG A 197 14.38 -7.13 8.90
C ARG A 197 12.93 -7.00 9.39
N GLU A 198 12.72 -6.26 10.49
CA GLU A 198 11.40 -6.00 11.06
C GLU A 198 10.56 -4.98 10.24
N GLN A 199 11.17 -4.29 9.25
CA GLN A 199 10.56 -3.16 8.53
C GLN A 199 9.42 -3.51 7.56
N ASN A 200 9.26 -4.77 7.17
CA ASN A 200 8.18 -5.25 6.28
C ASN A 200 6.76 -5.02 6.82
N LYS A 201 6.62 -4.53 8.05
CA LYS A 201 5.35 -4.25 8.73
C LYS A 201 5.05 -2.75 8.88
N LYS A 202 5.92 -1.85 8.40
CA LYS A 202 5.74 -0.41 8.61
C LYS A 202 4.56 0.12 7.78
N GLY A 203 3.56 0.64 8.48
CA GLY A 203 2.41 1.35 7.90
C GLY A 203 1.05 0.72 8.25
N LEU A 204 1.04 -0.55 8.64
CA LEU A 204 -0.16 -1.24 9.12
C LEU A 204 -0.16 -1.28 10.65
N LYS A 205 -1.26 -0.85 11.26
CA LYS A 205 -1.49 -1.03 12.69
C LYS A 205 -2.00 -2.45 12.94
N LYS A 206 -1.94 -2.91 14.21
CA LYS A 206 -2.62 -4.16 14.61
C LYS A 206 -4.10 -4.11 14.23
N TYR A 207 -4.76 -2.98 14.48
CA TYR A 207 -6.15 -2.72 14.12
C TYR A 207 -6.24 -1.57 13.13
N ASN A 208 -6.83 -1.82 11.97
CA ASN A 208 -7.04 -0.83 10.91
C ASN A 208 -8.55 -0.68 10.69
N PHE A 209 -9.16 0.19 11.50
CA PHE A 209 -10.61 0.42 11.53
C PHE A 209 -11.08 1.18 10.28
N GLY A 210 -12.07 0.59 9.59
CA GLY A 210 -12.88 1.20 8.54
C GLY A 210 -14.25 1.64 9.06
N CYS A 211 -15.20 1.83 8.15
CA CYS A 211 -16.55 2.32 8.47
C CYS A 211 -17.52 1.21 8.93
N PHE A 212 -17.29 -0.02 8.49
CA PHE A 212 -18.17 -1.20 8.63
C PHE A 212 -17.45 -2.41 9.24
N GLY A 213 -16.12 -2.34 9.33
CA GLY A 213 -15.29 -3.38 9.92
C GLY A 213 -13.84 -2.94 10.10
N CYS A 214 -12.99 -3.89 10.45
CA CYS A 214 -11.59 -3.65 10.76
C CYS A 214 -10.72 -4.72 10.13
N TRP A 215 -9.67 -4.28 9.44
CA TRP A 215 -8.58 -5.17 9.04
C TRP A 215 -7.61 -5.35 10.20
N VAL A 216 -7.56 -6.55 10.74
CA VAL A 216 -6.70 -6.95 11.86
C VAL A 216 -5.44 -7.61 11.31
N MET A 217 -4.29 -7.11 11.71
CA MET A 217 -3.00 -7.68 11.32
C MET A 217 -2.56 -8.78 12.29
N ASP A 218 -2.24 -9.95 11.75
CA ASP A 218 -1.69 -11.07 12.51
C ASP A 218 -0.18 -10.92 12.78
N GLU A 219 0.41 -11.89 13.49
CA GLU A 219 1.83 -11.87 13.83
C GLU A 219 2.74 -12.02 12.59
N GLN A 220 2.23 -12.59 11.50
CA GLN A 220 2.92 -12.77 10.23
C GLN A 220 2.76 -11.54 9.30
N GLY A 221 1.94 -10.56 9.67
CA GLY A 221 1.66 -9.37 8.86
C GLY A 221 0.55 -9.56 7.82
N ASN A 222 -0.19 -10.66 7.88
CA ASN A 222 -1.39 -10.85 7.05
C ASN A 222 -2.57 -10.10 7.67
N LEU A 223 -3.56 -9.77 6.84
CA LEU A 223 -4.77 -9.08 7.31
C LEU A 223 -5.97 -10.01 7.31
N ASP A 224 -6.76 -9.99 8.38
CA ASP A 224 -8.07 -10.61 8.48
C ASP A 224 -9.14 -9.56 8.70
N TYR A 225 -10.32 -9.76 8.12
CA TYR A 225 -11.41 -8.81 8.24
C TYR A 225 -12.37 -9.23 9.35
N VAL A 226 -12.66 -8.30 10.26
CA VAL A 226 -13.65 -8.48 11.32
C VAL A 226 -14.74 -7.45 11.09
N GLU A 227 -15.99 -7.90 10.93
CA GLU A 227 -17.13 -6.99 10.85
C GLU A 227 -17.35 -6.29 12.20
N GLU A 228 -17.87 -5.05 12.18
CA GLU A 228 -18.13 -4.28 13.40
C GLU A 228 -18.97 -5.03 14.44
N LYS A 229 -19.97 -5.80 13.99
CA LYS A 229 -20.85 -6.60 14.85
C LYS A 229 -20.11 -7.74 15.59
N GLU A 230 -18.90 -8.08 15.15
CA GLU A 230 -18.05 -9.14 15.69
C GLU A 230 -16.84 -8.60 16.45
N TYR A 231 -16.75 -7.28 16.65
CA TYR A 231 -15.65 -6.67 17.42
C TYR A 231 -15.58 -7.22 18.84
N SER A 232 -14.36 -7.54 19.26
CA SER A 232 -14.06 -7.85 20.65
C SER A 232 -14.09 -6.60 21.52
N GLU A 233 -14.15 -6.77 22.85
CA GLU A 233 -14.04 -5.65 23.79
C GLU A 233 -12.73 -4.87 23.61
N GLU A 234 -11.61 -5.56 23.34
CA GLU A 234 -10.31 -4.94 23.06
C GLU A 234 -10.39 -4.02 21.83
N MET A 235 -11.06 -4.46 20.75
CA MET A 235 -11.23 -3.65 19.55
C MET A 235 -12.10 -2.42 19.82
N TRP A 236 -13.15 -2.55 20.64
CA TRP A 236 -13.97 -1.41 21.04
C TRP A 236 -13.18 -0.40 21.89
N GLU A 237 -12.32 -0.87 22.80
CA GLU A 237 -11.44 -0.01 23.58
C GLU A 237 -10.47 0.77 22.69
N GLU A 238 -9.82 0.09 21.75
CA GLU A 238 -8.89 0.68 20.78
C GLU A 238 -9.58 1.71 19.87
N GLU A 239 -10.77 1.41 19.31
CA GLU A 239 -11.49 2.35 18.46
C GLU A 239 -11.98 3.58 19.26
N ARG A 240 -12.47 3.39 20.49
CA ARG A 240 -12.83 4.52 21.38
C ARG A 240 -11.61 5.39 21.70
N GLY A 241 -10.47 4.77 22.01
CA GLY A 241 -9.22 5.47 22.25
C GLY A 241 -8.82 6.34 21.05
N ARG A 242 -8.87 5.77 19.84
CA ARG A 242 -8.60 6.49 18.59
C ARG A 242 -9.55 7.67 18.37
N GLN A 243 -10.84 7.50 18.65
CA GLN A 243 -11.83 8.58 18.53
C GLN A 243 -11.56 9.71 19.52
N ILE A 244 -11.18 9.39 20.76
CA ILE A 244 -10.78 10.37 21.76
C ILE A 244 -9.52 11.12 21.31
N GLU A 245 -8.48 10.42 20.87
CA GLU A 245 -7.24 11.05 20.37
C GLU A 245 -7.52 11.99 19.19
N ASN A 246 -8.35 11.57 18.23
CA ASN A 246 -8.74 12.40 17.09
C ASN A 246 -9.52 13.65 17.54
N GLU A 247 -10.40 13.51 18.52
CA GLU A 247 -11.18 14.60 19.08
C GLU A 247 -10.30 15.57 19.91
N GLU A 248 -9.34 15.05 20.68
CA GLU A 248 -8.35 15.85 21.40
C GLU A 248 -7.43 16.62 20.45
N LEU A 249 -6.96 15.96 19.39
CA LEU A 249 -6.20 16.60 18.30
C LEU A 249 -7.02 17.73 17.65
N ARG A 250 -8.31 17.50 17.42
CA ARG A 250 -9.24 18.52 16.90
C ARG A 250 -9.34 19.72 17.86
N MET A 251 -9.61 19.47 19.14
CA MET A 251 -9.69 20.52 20.16
C MET A 251 -8.36 21.26 20.38
N MET A 252 -7.23 20.57 20.27
CA MET A 252 -5.90 21.16 20.40
C MET A 252 -5.59 22.09 19.23
N ASN A 253 -5.93 21.68 18.01
CA ASN A 253 -5.82 22.52 16.81
C ASN A 253 -6.72 23.76 16.91
N GLU A 254 -7.94 23.62 17.45
CA GLU A 254 -8.84 24.75 17.72
C GLU A 254 -8.28 25.71 18.80
N LYS A 255 -7.79 25.18 19.93
CA LYS A 255 -7.27 25.98 21.06
C LYS A 255 -5.98 26.74 20.76
N LEU A 256 -5.10 26.18 19.93
CA LEU A 256 -3.83 26.80 19.60
C LEU A 256 -3.98 28.02 18.66
N GLY A 257 -5.19 28.38 18.21
CA GLY A 257 -5.40 29.45 17.22
C GLY A 257 -4.60 29.21 15.93
N THR A 258 -4.12 27.97 15.75
CA THR A 258 -3.41 27.51 14.59
C THR A 258 -4.40 26.69 13.79
N GLU A 259 -5.46 27.36 13.31
CA GLU A 259 -5.99 27.03 11.99
C GLU A 259 -4.87 27.31 10.98
N ARG A 260 -3.84 26.46 10.95
CA ARG A 260 -2.86 26.42 9.87
C ARG A 260 -3.61 25.83 8.68
N PHE A 261 -4.35 26.69 7.99
CA PHE A 261 -4.73 26.44 6.62
C PHE A 261 -3.46 26.08 5.86
N TYR A 262 -3.41 24.89 5.26
CA TYR A 262 -2.27 24.56 4.43
C TYR A 262 -2.31 25.45 3.18
N PRO A 263 -1.15 25.79 2.59
CA PRO A 263 -1.10 26.35 1.24
C PRO A 263 -1.87 25.44 0.27
N GLU A 264 -2.54 26.01 -0.74
CA GLU A 264 -3.41 25.28 -1.67
C GLU A 264 -2.71 24.09 -2.33
N GLU A 265 -1.43 24.26 -2.67
CA GLU A 265 -0.57 23.19 -3.21
C GLU A 265 -0.42 21.99 -2.25
N THR A 266 -0.25 22.26 -0.95
CA THR A 266 -0.17 21.24 0.10
C THR A 266 -1.53 20.60 0.40
N LEU A 267 -2.63 21.34 0.18
CA LEU A 267 -3.97 20.80 0.37
C LEU A 267 -4.33 19.79 -0.73
N VAL A 268 -4.01 20.13 -1.99
CA VAL A 268 -4.20 19.24 -3.13
C VAL A 268 -3.36 17.97 -2.95
N GLU A 269 -2.11 18.10 -2.52
CA GLU A 269 -1.22 16.96 -2.23
C GLU A 269 -1.77 16.08 -1.09
N LYS A 270 -2.36 16.67 -0.05
CA LYS A 270 -2.94 15.94 1.09
C LYS A 270 -4.26 15.25 0.79
N VAL A 271 -5.08 15.82 -0.09
CA VAL A 271 -6.28 15.16 -0.61
C VAL A 271 -5.88 14.03 -1.57
N GLN A 272 -4.90 14.25 -2.43
CA GLN A 272 -4.39 13.24 -3.36
C GLN A 272 -3.67 12.08 -2.65
N SER A 273 -2.99 12.36 -1.53
CA SER A 273 -2.39 11.33 -0.66
C SER A 273 -3.38 10.72 0.34
N GLY A 274 -4.65 11.14 0.31
CA GLY A 274 -5.73 10.58 1.12
C GLY A 274 -5.59 10.82 2.63
N VAL A 275 -4.80 11.81 3.05
CA VAL A 275 -4.65 12.21 4.46
C VAL A 275 -5.98 12.75 5.01
N PHE A 276 -6.80 13.36 4.15
CA PHE A 276 -8.19 13.69 4.41
C PHE A 276 -8.96 13.79 3.08
N GLY A 277 -10.26 13.50 3.10
CA GLY A 277 -11.13 13.64 1.93
C GLY A 277 -11.55 15.08 1.63
N TRP A 278 -12.24 15.29 0.51
CA TRP A 278 -12.77 16.59 0.09
C TRP A 278 -13.69 17.25 1.14
N LEU A 279 -14.39 16.43 1.93
CA LEU A 279 -15.19 16.92 3.05
C LEU A 279 -14.31 17.64 4.08
N GLY A 280 -13.20 17.02 4.49
CA GLY A 280 -12.20 17.64 5.38
C GLY A 280 -11.50 18.85 4.74
N TYR A 281 -11.25 18.80 3.43
CA TYR A 281 -10.68 19.93 2.67
C TYR A 281 -11.52 21.21 2.82
N VAL A 282 -12.84 21.11 2.62
CA VAL A 282 -13.76 22.26 2.66
C VAL A 282 -14.05 22.74 4.07
N THR A 283 -14.17 21.80 5.02
CA THR A 283 -14.63 22.11 6.37
C THR A 283 -13.48 22.52 7.31
N HIS A 284 -12.26 22.01 7.08
CA HIS A 284 -11.16 22.12 8.05
C HIS A 284 -9.83 22.63 7.49
N HIS A 285 -9.58 22.58 6.17
CA HIS A 285 -8.20 22.77 5.66
C HIS A 285 -8.02 23.91 4.64
N SER A 286 -9.03 24.27 3.83
CA SER A 286 -8.96 25.37 2.86
C SER A 286 -9.68 26.64 3.35
N LYS A 287 -8.94 27.74 3.54
CA LYS A 287 -9.52 29.03 3.97
C LYS A 287 -10.50 29.60 2.95
N ALA A 288 -10.15 29.54 1.66
CA ALA A 288 -10.96 30.09 0.58
C ALA A 288 -12.27 29.31 0.42
N TRP A 289 -12.19 27.98 0.41
CA TRP A 289 -13.37 27.14 0.25
C TRP A 289 -14.26 27.14 1.52
N LYS A 290 -13.67 27.24 2.72
CA LYS A 290 -14.45 27.43 3.95
C LYS A 290 -15.24 28.74 3.91
N GLN A 291 -14.66 29.84 3.44
CA GLN A 291 -15.36 31.13 3.29
C GLN A 291 -16.47 31.08 2.22
N GLU A 292 -16.25 30.37 1.12
CA GLU A 292 -17.28 30.15 0.10
C GLU A 292 -18.40 29.23 0.60
N TYR A 293 -18.07 28.18 1.35
CA TYR A 293 -19.02 27.27 1.96
C TYR A 293 -19.87 27.97 3.04
N GLU A 294 -19.25 28.80 3.88
CA GLU A 294 -19.95 29.67 4.84
C GLU A 294 -20.92 30.61 4.13
N ARG A 295 -20.52 31.17 2.99
CA ARG A 295 -21.38 32.03 2.16
C ARG A 295 -22.53 31.24 1.55
N TYR A 296 -22.26 30.05 1.02
CA TYR A 296 -23.25 29.13 0.46
C TYR A 296 -24.33 28.77 1.49
N CYS A 297 -23.92 28.41 2.71
CA CYS A 297 -24.84 28.09 3.80
C CYS A 297 -25.66 29.31 4.22
N ARG A 298 -25.02 30.47 4.36
CA ARG A 298 -25.68 31.73 4.75
C ARG A 298 -26.73 32.19 3.74
N LEU A 299 -26.44 32.09 2.45
CA LEU A 299 -27.37 32.51 1.39
C LEU A 299 -28.59 31.59 1.24
N ARG A 300 -28.46 30.33 1.69
CA ARG A 300 -29.50 29.30 1.57
C ARG A 300 -30.16 28.95 2.91
N GLU A 301 -29.82 29.67 3.98
CA GLU A 301 -30.29 29.43 5.35
C GLU A 301 -30.08 27.97 5.81
N LEU A 302 -28.96 27.37 5.40
CA LEU A 302 -28.61 25.98 5.73
C LEU A 302 -27.68 25.93 6.95
N PRO A 303 -27.84 24.93 7.84
CA PRO A 303 -26.90 24.70 8.94
C PRO A 303 -25.55 24.20 8.38
N MET A 304 -24.43 24.57 8.98
CA MET A 304 -23.14 24.01 8.60
C MET A 304 -22.94 22.63 9.24
N ASN A 305 -23.03 21.58 8.43
CA ASN A 305 -22.71 20.19 8.80
C ASN A 305 -22.18 19.41 7.59
N ASP A 306 -21.86 18.14 7.78
CA ASP A 306 -21.28 17.29 6.73
C ASP A 306 -22.21 17.16 5.52
N GLY A 307 -23.52 16.95 5.75
CA GLY A 307 -24.50 16.80 4.67
C GLY A 307 -24.71 18.07 3.83
N THR A 308 -24.44 19.26 4.38
CA THR A 308 -24.46 20.52 3.60
C THR A 308 -23.13 20.80 2.91
N ALA A 309 -22.02 20.32 3.48
CA ALA A 309 -20.70 20.39 2.86
C ALA A 309 -20.60 19.47 1.63
N GLU A 310 -21.19 18.27 1.69
CA GLU A 310 -21.33 17.37 0.53
C GLU A 310 -22.11 18.02 -0.62
N LYS A 311 -23.24 18.68 -0.32
CA LYS A 311 -24.02 19.42 -1.33
C LYS A 311 -23.24 20.58 -1.95
N PHE A 312 -22.44 21.26 -1.14
CA PHE A 312 -21.57 22.32 -1.63
C PHE A 312 -20.46 21.78 -2.56
N LEU A 313 -19.86 20.64 -2.20
CA LEU A 313 -18.88 19.95 -3.03
C LEU A 313 -19.48 19.50 -4.37
N GLN A 314 -20.69 18.94 -4.36
CA GLN A 314 -21.39 18.54 -5.57
C GLN A 314 -21.65 19.73 -6.50
N MET A 315 -22.11 20.87 -5.95
CA MET A 315 -22.29 22.10 -6.73
C MET A 315 -20.97 22.58 -7.35
N LYS A 316 -19.85 22.52 -6.61
CA LYS A 316 -18.53 22.91 -7.12
C LYS A 316 -18.01 21.98 -8.21
N GLN A 317 -18.34 20.69 -8.13
CA GLN A 317 -18.02 19.73 -9.18
C GLN A 317 -18.80 20.03 -10.46
N GLU A 318 -20.11 20.32 -10.37
CA GLU A 318 -20.94 20.71 -11.50
C GLU A 318 -20.45 22.02 -12.16
N GLU A 319 -20.10 23.04 -11.36
CA GLU A 319 -19.51 24.31 -11.86
C GLU A 319 -18.21 24.08 -12.66
N LEU A 320 -17.36 23.16 -12.20
CA LEU A 320 -16.09 22.82 -12.86
C LEU A 320 -16.33 22.03 -14.16
N GLU A 321 -17.24 21.06 -14.14
CA GLU A 321 -17.60 20.28 -15.33
C GLU A 321 -18.19 21.18 -16.42
N ASP A 322 -19.03 22.15 -16.05
CA ASP A 322 -19.58 23.16 -16.96
C ASP A 322 -18.50 24.11 -17.51
N ALA A 323 -17.55 24.55 -16.69
CA ALA A 323 -16.44 25.40 -17.14
C ALA A 323 -15.53 24.67 -18.15
N ILE A 324 -15.24 23.38 -17.91
CA ILE A 324 -14.46 22.54 -18.82
C ILE A 324 -15.22 22.33 -20.15
N ALA A 325 -16.53 22.09 -20.09
CA ALA A 325 -17.35 21.90 -21.28
C ALA A 325 -17.44 23.16 -22.17
N ASN A 326 -17.34 24.34 -21.56
CA ASN A 326 -17.40 25.64 -22.24
C ASN A 326 -16.01 26.19 -22.64
N GLY A 327 -14.92 25.53 -22.22
CA GLY A 327 -13.55 25.95 -22.54
C GLY A 327 -13.03 27.12 -21.70
N ASP A 328 -13.67 27.38 -20.55
CA ASP A 328 -13.37 28.49 -19.63
C ASP A 328 -12.61 28.02 -18.36
N ALA A 329 -12.11 26.79 -18.36
CA ALA A 329 -11.41 26.15 -17.23
C ALA A 329 -9.92 26.50 -17.12
#